data_AF-B0YEI1-F1
#
_entry.id   AF-B0YEI1-F1
#
_cell.length_a   1.000
_cell.length_b   1.000
_cell.length_c   1.000
_cell.angle_alpha   90.00
_cell.angle_beta   90.00
_cell.angle_gamma   90.00
#
_symmetry.space_group_name_H-M   'P 1'
#
loop_
_entity.id
_entity.type
_entity.pdbx_description
1 polymer ?
#
loop_
_entity_poly.entity_id
_entity_poly.type
_entity_poly.pdbx_seq_one_letter_code
_entity_poly.pdbx_strand_id
1 'polypeptide(L)'
;MAASLCALRGTRQLVIRTRLRASPASISLRKAAPSPVLATRRYLNTATQAPPASRRAVYTSSVADHGDPHPRDLFQPLDTFPRRHIGPSPEAAQEMLAALDPPVATLDEFVKQVLPADILSKKDLTVTPPSADINLPRSSVHGGLGETDMLKLLETYRKQIDISGKSYLGTGYYPTIVPPVILRNILENPAWYTSYTPYQPEISQGRLESLLNFQTLTADLTGLPFANASVLDEATAAAEAMTMSLATLPMAKQKKPGKAYVVSHLCHPQTIAVMQSRAEGFGINLVVGDIMANDFELVKKQGDNLHWCSRAIPRYRGWCVRFPGSERQHPRRWWHLQRCYRSPRIDPPQGSR
;
A
#
# COMPACT_ATOMS: atom_id res chain seq x y z
N MET A 1 46.43 -25.92 9.25
CA MET A 1 46.74 -26.93 8.22
C MET A 1 46.26 -26.41 6.88
N ALA A 2 47.20 -26.35 5.93
CA ALA A 2 47.08 -26.25 4.47
C ALA A 2 45.98 -25.34 3.85
N ALA A 3 46.46 -24.21 3.33
CA ALA A 3 45.86 -23.45 2.24
C ALA A 3 46.00 -24.20 0.90
N SER A 4 45.15 -23.86 -0.08
CA SER A 4 45.51 -23.95 -1.50
C SER A 4 44.75 -22.94 -2.35
N LEU A 5 45.52 -22.26 -3.19
CA LEU A 5 45.23 -21.15 -4.09
C LEU A 5 45.07 -21.64 -5.55
N CYS A 6 44.58 -20.71 -6.39
CA CYS A 6 44.82 -20.55 -7.83
C CYS A 6 43.84 -21.12 -8.87
N ALA A 7 42.99 -20.20 -9.36
CA ALA A 7 43.02 -19.59 -10.72
C ALA A 7 42.96 -20.47 -11.98
N LEU A 8 42.02 -20.15 -12.88
CA LEU A 8 42.28 -20.03 -14.32
C LEU A 8 41.21 -19.21 -15.06
N ARG A 9 41.71 -18.30 -15.90
CA ARG A 9 41.00 -17.43 -16.85
C ARG A 9 40.48 -18.21 -18.06
N GLY A 10 39.41 -17.73 -18.69
CA GLY A 10 38.96 -18.25 -20.00
C GLY A 10 37.98 -17.32 -20.71
N THR A 11 38.48 -16.27 -21.35
CA THR A 11 37.80 -15.46 -22.37
C THR A 11 37.63 -16.24 -23.67
N ARG A 12 36.43 -16.26 -24.26
CA ARG A 12 36.24 -16.45 -25.71
C ARG A 12 35.09 -15.60 -26.24
N GLN A 13 35.46 -14.60 -27.04
CA GLN A 13 34.59 -13.92 -28.00
C GLN A 13 34.37 -14.84 -29.21
N LEU A 14 33.19 -14.78 -29.82
CA LEU A 14 32.99 -15.20 -31.20
C LEU A 14 31.99 -14.26 -31.88
N VAL A 15 32.55 -13.45 -32.77
CA VAL A 15 31.86 -12.60 -33.75
C VAL A 15 31.64 -13.44 -34.99
N ILE A 16 30.41 -13.51 -35.52
CA ILE A 16 30.18 -13.65 -36.96
C ILE A 16 29.00 -12.78 -37.37
N ARG A 17 29.31 -11.77 -38.19
CA ARG A 17 28.39 -10.98 -39.03
C ARG A 17 28.07 -11.78 -40.29
N THR A 18 26.82 -11.71 -40.77
CA THR A 18 26.51 -11.83 -42.20
C THR A 18 25.25 -11.05 -42.55
N ARG A 19 25.17 -10.68 -43.83
CA ARG A 19 24.56 -9.48 -44.40
C ARG A 19 23.09 -9.67 -44.86
N LEU A 20 22.37 -8.56 -44.74
CA LEU A 20 21.31 -7.97 -45.59
C LEU A 20 20.92 -8.56 -46.97
N ARG A 21 19.66 -8.21 -47.32
CA ARG A 21 18.92 -8.17 -48.61
C ARG A 21 18.05 -9.40 -48.91
N ALA A 22 16.82 -9.31 -49.41
CA ALA A 22 15.99 -8.20 -49.89
C ALA A 22 14.51 -8.63 -49.94
N SER A 23 13.59 -7.67 -49.84
CA SER A 23 12.18 -7.81 -50.26
C SER A 23 12.06 -7.82 -51.79
N PRO A 24 10.94 -8.36 -52.30
CA PRO A 24 10.10 -7.52 -53.14
C PRO A 24 8.61 -7.59 -52.77
N ALA A 25 7.87 -6.69 -53.39
CA ALA A 25 6.59 -6.14 -52.97
C ALA A 25 5.35 -6.83 -53.57
N SER A 26 4.22 -6.52 -52.90
CA SER A 26 2.82 -6.46 -53.31
C SER A 26 2.40 -6.81 -54.74
N ILE A 27 1.38 -7.68 -54.83
CA ILE A 27 0.39 -7.67 -55.91
C ILE A 27 -1.02 -7.66 -55.29
N SER A 28 -1.82 -6.69 -55.73
CA SER A 28 -3.22 -6.47 -55.40
C SER A 28 -4.11 -7.20 -56.40
N LEU A 29 -5.14 -7.91 -55.94
CA LEU A 29 -6.24 -8.38 -56.78
C LEU A 29 -7.58 -8.01 -56.14
N ARG A 30 -8.36 -7.19 -56.85
CA ARG A 30 -9.72 -6.80 -56.51
C ARG A 30 -10.74 -7.68 -57.27
N LYS A 31 -11.82 -7.97 -56.54
CA LYS A 31 -13.22 -8.17 -56.95
C LYS A 31 -13.58 -9.40 -57.80
N ALA A 32 -14.48 -10.23 -57.26
CA ALA A 32 -15.86 -10.30 -57.74
C ALA A 32 -16.73 -11.14 -56.78
N ALA A 33 -17.93 -10.66 -56.48
CA ALA A 33 -19.00 -11.42 -55.83
C ALA A 33 -19.93 -11.99 -56.90
N PRO A 34 -20.58 -13.13 -56.61
CA PRO A 34 -22.00 -13.26 -56.94
C PRO A 34 -22.81 -13.87 -55.78
N SER A 35 -24.02 -13.35 -55.57
CA SER A 35 -25.12 -13.97 -54.82
C SER A 35 -26.08 -14.67 -55.81
N PRO A 36 -27.16 -15.35 -55.37
CA PRO A 36 -27.22 -16.47 -54.44
C PRO A 36 -27.87 -17.70 -55.12
N VAL A 37 -27.53 -18.92 -54.71
CA VAL A 37 -28.27 -20.13 -55.13
C VAL A 37 -28.92 -20.77 -53.92
N LEU A 38 -30.25 -20.88 -53.99
CA LEU A 38 -31.12 -21.62 -53.09
C LEU A 38 -30.66 -23.07 -52.97
N ALA A 39 -30.22 -23.45 -51.77
CA ALA A 39 -30.13 -24.84 -51.36
C ALA A 39 -30.74 -24.98 -49.96
N THR A 40 -31.97 -25.49 -49.94
CA THR A 40 -32.69 -25.99 -48.77
C THR A 40 -31.84 -27.01 -48.03
N ARG A 41 -31.32 -26.64 -46.86
CA ARG A 41 -30.81 -27.59 -45.87
C ARG A 41 -31.62 -27.42 -44.59
N ARG A 42 -32.56 -28.35 -44.40
CA ARG A 42 -33.28 -28.55 -43.14
C ARG A 42 -32.24 -28.85 -42.06
N TYR A 43 -32.01 -27.89 -41.17
CA TYR A 43 -31.35 -28.14 -39.90
C TYR A 43 -32.42 -28.15 -38.81
N LEU A 44 -32.42 -29.24 -38.05
CA LEU A 44 -33.22 -29.44 -36.86
C LEU A 44 -32.93 -28.31 -35.86
N ASN A 45 -33.92 -27.46 -35.61
CA ASN A 45 -33.94 -26.59 -34.44
C ASN A 45 -34.19 -27.46 -33.20
N THR A 46 -33.13 -27.96 -32.57
CA THR A 46 -33.18 -28.23 -31.14
C THR A 46 -33.10 -26.89 -30.44
N ALA A 47 -34.26 -26.28 -30.21
CA ALA A 47 -34.39 -25.18 -29.28
C ALA A 47 -34.10 -25.73 -27.87
N THR A 48 -32.82 -25.68 -27.46
CA THR A 48 -32.51 -25.65 -26.03
C THR A 48 -32.99 -24.31 -25.51
N GLN A 49 -34.24 -24.28 -25.02
CA GLN A 49 -34.65 -23.26 -24.07
C GLN A 49 -33.67 -23.34 -22.90
N ALA A 50 -32.71 -22.43 -22.86
CA ALA A 50 -32.05 -22.11 -21.61
C ALA A 50 -33.19 -21.75 -20.64
N PRO A 51 -33.29 -22.42 -19.46
CA PRO A 51 -34.25 -21.98 -18.47
C PRO A 51 -33.94 -20.49 -18.19
N PRO A 52 -34.96 -19.65 -17.97
CA PRO A 52 -34.70 -18.28 -17.57
C PRO A 52 -33.78 -18.35 -16.37
N ALA A 53 -32.58 -17.74 -16.49
CA ALA A 53 -31.66 -17.62 -15.38
C ALA A 53 -32.40 -16.86 -14.28
N SER A 54 -33.00 -17.59 -13.35
CA SER A 54 -33.57 -17.02 -12.14
C SER A 54 -32.40 -16.33 -11.47
N ARG A 55 -32.38 -15.00 -11.53
CA ARG A 55 -31.39 -14.20 -10.82
C ARG A 55 -31.46 -14.61 -9.36
N ARG A 56 -30.41 -15.29 -8.93
CA ARG A 56 -30.31 -15.99 -7.66
C ARG A 56 -29.90 -14.95 -6.62
N ALA A 57 -30.83 -14.57 -5.75
CA ALA A 57 -30.59 -13.57 -4.71
C ALA A 57 -29.42 -14.01 -3.80
N VAL A 58 -28.58 -13.06 -3.34
CA VAL A 58 -27.41 -13.29 -2.47
C VAL A 58 -27.72 -14.20 -1.28
N TYR A 59 -28.95 -14.19 -0.77
CA TYR A 59 -29.42 -15.01 0.33
C TYR A 59 -29.76 -16.46 -0.07
N THR A 60 -29.00 -17.02 -0.99
CA THR A 60 -29.02 -18.46 -1.26
C THR A 60 -27.59 -18.97 -1.39
N SER A 61 -26.77 -18.68 -0.38
CA SER A 61 -25.50 -19.40 -0.22
C SER A 61 -25.84 -20.77 0.39
N SER A 62 -26.16 -21.74 -0.46
CA SER A 62 -26.19 -23.11 0.05
C SER A 62 -24.77 -23.48 0.45
N VAL A 63 -24.62 -24.18 1.55
CA VAL A 63 -23.29 -24.55 2.06
C VAL A 63 -22.50 -25.40 1.03
N ALA A 64 -23.23 -26.09 0.15
CA ALA A 64 -22.71 -26.81 -1.01
C ALA A 64 -22.09 -25.92 -2.11
N ASP A 65 -22.40 -24.60 -2.14
CA ASP A 65 -21.86 -23.64 -3.11
C ASP A 65 -20.41 -23.22 -2.80
N HIS A 66 -19.93 -23.43 -1.58
CA HIS A 66 -18.65 -22.90 -1.11
C HIS A 66 -17.58 -23.96 -0.79
N GLY A 67 -17.86 -25.25 -1.04
CA GLY A 67 -16.95 -26.33 -0.64
C GLY A 67 -16.88 -27.55 -1.56
N ASP A 68 -17.73 -27.64 -2.59
CA ASP A 68 -17.76 -28.84 -3.44
C ASP A 68 -16.48 -28.92 -4.32
N PRO A 69 -15.65 -29.98 -4.17
CA PRO A 69 -14.50 -30.25 -5.06
C PRO A 69 -14.90 -30.50 -6.51
N HIS A 70 -16.17 -30.80 -6.79
CA HIS A 70 -16.59 -31.23 -8.11
C HIS A 70 -16.93 -30.04 -9.02
N PRO A 71 -16.32 -29.96 -10.22
CA PRO A 71 -16.68 -28.94 -11.19
C PRO A 71 -18.13 -29.14 -11.63
N ARG A 72 -18.94 -28.09 -11.49
CA ARG A 72 -20.35 -28.03 -11.90
C ARG A 72 -20.52 -27.88 -13.40
N ASP A 73 -19.46 -27.48 -14.09
CA ASP A 73 -19.39 -27.28 -15.53
C ASP A 73 -17.96 -27.55 -16.04
N LEU A 74 -17.84 -27.99 -17.30
CA LEU A 74 -16.58 -28.23 -18.01
C LEU A 74 -15.70 -26.97 -18.11
N PHE A 75 -16.31 -25.78 -18.05
CA PHE A 75 -15.62 -24.49 -18.16
C PHE A 75 -15.36 -23.83 -16.80
N GLN A 76 -15.66 -24.51 -15.69
CA GLN A 76 -15.38 -23.97 -14.37
C GLN A 76 -13.86 -23.84 -14.16
N PRO A 77 -13.37 -22.76 -13.51
CA PRO A 77 -11.98 -22.67 -13.10
C PRO A 77 -11.54 -23.89 -12.29
N LEU A 78 -10.32 -24.37 -12.55
CA LEU A 78 -9.74 -25.55 -11.88
C LEU A 78 -9.49 -25.32 -10.38
N ASP A 79 -9.37 -24.06 -9.96
CA ASP A 79 -9.23 -23.65 -8.56
C ASP A 79 -10.31 -22.64 -8.14
N THR A 80 -10.65 -22.65 -6.86
CA THR A 80 -11.49 -21.63 -6.24
C THR A 80 -10.86 -21.17 -4.93
N PHE A 81 -10.88 -19.86 -4.68
CA PHE A 81 -10.31 -19.28 -3.47
C PHE A 81 -11.19 -19.43 -2.21
N PRO A 82 -12.54 -19.32 -2.27
CA PRO A 82 -13.39 -19.41 -1.08
C PRO A 82 -13.15 -20.66 -0.23
N ARG A 83 -12.91 -21.82 -0.85
CA ARG A 83 -12.62 -23.07 -0.14
C ARG A 83 -11.31 -23.04 0.68
N ARG A 84 -10.34 -22.22 0.29
CA ARG A 84 -9.08 -22.02 1.05
C ARG A 84 -9.22 -20.95 2.13
N HIS A 85 -10.13 -19.99 1.91
CA HIS A 85 -10.33 -18.84 2.79
C HIS A 85 -11.33 -19.11 3.92
N ILE A 86 -12.41 -19.82 3.62
CA ILE A 86 -13.47 -20.18 4.56
C ILE A 86 -13.03 -21.44 5.32
N GLY A 87 -12.86 -21.32 6.63
CA GLY A 87 -12.40 -22.42 7.48
C GLY A 87 -13.42 -23.55 7.64
N PRO A 88 -14.68 -23.27 8.05
CA PRO A 88 -15.69 -24.31 8.23
C PRO A 88 -16.05 -25.02 6.91
N SER A 89 -16.04 -26.36 6.92
CA SER A 89 -16.56 -27.16 5.81
C SER A 89 -18.08 -27.10 5.73
N PRO A 90 -18.70 -27.57 4.64
CA PRO A 90 -20.14 -27.57 4.54
C PRO A 90 -20.85 -28.38 5.63
N GLU A 91 -20.28 -29.50 6.01
CA GLU A 91 -20.77 -30.37 7.08
C GLU A 91 -20.62 -29.69 8.44
N ALA A 92 -19.45 -29.11 8.71
CA ALA A 92 -19.20 -28.36 9.95
C ALA A 92 -20.15 -27.17 10.09
N ALA A 93 -20.46 -26.46 9.00
CA ALA A 93 -21.42 -25.37 9.03
C ALA A 93 -22.85 -25.86 9.33
N GLN A 94 -23.26 -27.05 8.87
CA GLN A 94 -24.56 -27.63 9.26
C GLN A 94 -24.60 -27.96 10.75
N GLU A 95 -23.53 -28.55 11.29
CA GLU A 95 -23.41 -28.82 12.73
C GLU A 95 -23.45 -27.53 13.56
N MET A 96 -22.75 -26.49 13.11
CA MET A 96 -22.76 -25.17 13.75
C MET A 96 -24.15 -24.54 13.75
N LEU A 97 -24.90 -24.63 12.63
CA LEU A 97 -26.26 -24.09 12.51
C LEU A 97 -27.25 -24.83 13.44
N ALA A 98 -27.08 -26.15 13.60
CA ALA A 98 -27.89 -26.96 14.51
C ALA A 98 -27.59 -26.68 16.00
N ALA A 99 -26.38 -26.19 16.31
CA ALA A 99 -25.96 -25.84 17.68
C ALA A 99 -26.44 -24.45 18.13
N LEU A 100 -26.98 -23.63 17.22
CA LEU A 100 -27.54 -22.31 17.56
C LEU A 100 -28.84 -22.45 18.36
N ASP A 101 -29.16 -21.42 19.16
CA ASP A 101 -30.42 -21.32 19.89
C ASP A 101 -31.14 -20.00 19.55
N PRO A 102 -32.28 -20.04 18.82
CA PRO A 102 -32.92 -21.23 18.26
C PRO A 102 -32.11 -21.84 17.08
N PRO A 103 -32.22 -23.16 16.84
CA PRO A 103 -31.54 -23.80 15.72
C PRO A 103 -32.14 -23.33 14.39
N VAL A 104 -31.30 -23.24 13.37
CA VAL A 104 -31.66 -22.73 12.04
C VAL A 104 -31.26 -23.73 10.97
N ALA A 105 -32.08 -23.88 9.93
CA ALA A 105 -31.84 -24.89 8.90
C ALA A 105 -30.80 -24.43 7.86
N THR A 106 -30.62 -23.11 7.70
CA THR A 106 -29.76 -22.53 6.67
C THR A 106 -29.03 -21.28 7.15
N LEU A 107 -27.90 -20.98 6.52
CA LEU A 107 -27.17 -19.75 6.77
C LEU A 107 -28.01 -18.50 6.42
N ASP A 108 -28.88 -18.59 5.41
CA ASP A 108 -29.73 -17.47 4.99
C ASP A 108 -30.81 -17.15 6.03
N GLU A 109 -31.35 -18.17 6.69
CA GLU A 109 -32.27 -18.00 7.82
C GLU A 109 -31.56 -17.35 9.01
N PHE A 110 -30.36 -17.81 9.34
CA PHE A 110 -29.52 -17.21 10.37
C PHE A 110 -29.27 -15.71 10.11
N VAL A 111 -28.87 -15.35 8.88
CA VAL A 111 -28.60 -13.96 8.50
C VAL A 111 -29.85 -13.09 8.64
N LYS A 112 -31.04 -13.59 8.29
CA LYS A 112 -32.31 -12.86 8.44
C LYS A 112 -32.73 -12.67 9.89
N GLN A 113 -32.34 -13.58 10.79
CA GLN A 113 -32.61 -13.43 12.22
C GLN A 113 -31.66 -12.42 12.88
N VAL A 114 -30.40 -12.36 12.45
CA VAL A 114 -29.37 -11.48 13.04
C VAL A 114 -29.45 -10.06 12.50
N LEU A 115 -29.68 -9.89 11.19
CA LEU A 115 -29.67 -8.58 10.55
C LEU A 115 -31.09 -8.04 10.34
N PRO A 116 -31.39 -6.81 10.79
CA PRO A 116 -32.63 -6.13 10.47
C PRO A 116 -32.88 -6.04 8.95
N ALA A 117 -34.13 -6.29 8.54
CA ALA A 117 -34.49 -6.38 7.11
C ALA A 117 -34.40 -5.04 6.35
N ASP A 118 -34.39 -3.91 7.06
CA ASP A 118 -34.32 -2.56 6.51
C ASP A 118 -32.90 -2.18 6.06
N ILE A 119 -31.86 -2.72 6.71
CA ILE A 119 -30.46 -2.51 6.31
C ILE A 119 -29.93 -3.58 5.35
N LEU A 120 -30.69 -4.66 5.15
CA LEU A 120 -30.25 -5.79 4.35
C LEU A 120 -30.36 -5.49 2.84
N SER A 121 -29.20 -5.43 2.16
CA SER A 121 -29.15 -5.10 0.72
C SER A 121 -29.79 -6.18 -0.14
N LYS A 122 -30.91 -5.86 -0.78
CA LYS A 122 -31.61 -6.76 -1.74
C LYS A 122 -30.87 -6.97 -3.06
N LYS A 123 -29.82 -6.18 -3.33
CA LYS A 123 -29.08 -6.22 -4.60
C LYS A 123 -27.92 -7.18 -4.51
N ASP A 124 -27.80 -8.04 -5.51
CA ASP A 124 -26.63 -8.91 -5.65
C ASP A 124 -25.36 -8.11 -5.93
N LEU A 125 -24.29 -8.43 -5.19
CA LEU A 125 -22.96 -7.91 -5.46
C LEU A 125 -22.41 -8.62 -6.68
N THR A 126 -22.20 -7.85 -7.74
CA THR A 126 -21.57 -8.32 -8.97
C THR A 126 -20.12 -7.86 -8.99
N VAL A 127 -19.18 -8.79 -9.19
CA VAL A 127 -17.77 -8.43 -9.37
C VAL A 127 -17.63 -7.76 -10.74
N THR A 128 -17.21 -6.50 -10.75
CA THR A 128 -16.93 -5.78 -12.00
C THR A 128 -15.82 -6.51 -12.77
N PRO A 129 -16.02 -6.78 -14.08
CA PRO A 129 -14.98 -7.33 -14.93
C PRO A 129 -13.68 -6.52 -14.83
N PRO A 130 -12.49 -7.17 -14.82
CA PRO A 130 -11.23 -6.46 -14.95
C PRO A 130 -11.21 -5.59 -16.20
N SER A 131 -10.52 -4.45 -16.11
CA SER A 131 -10.33 -3.52 -17.23
C SER A 131 -9.27 -3.99 -18.23
N ALA A 132 -8.50 -5.01 -17.88
CA ALA A 132 -7.53 -5.63 -18.79
C ALA A 132 -8.22 -6.45 -19.88
N ASP A 133 -7.72 -6.35 -21.11
CA ASP A 133 -8.13 -7.20 -22.25
C ASP A 133 -7.53 -8.60 -22.09
N ILE A 134 -8.05 -9.35 -21.12
CA ILE A 134 -7.65 -10.72 -20.85
C ILE A 134 -8.89 -11.59 -20.63
N ASN A 135 -9.01 -12.63 -21.45
CA ASN A 135 -10.09 -13.61 -21.36
C ASN A 135 -9.71 -14.72 -20.37
N LEU A 136 -10.00 -14.49 -19.09
CA LEU A 136 -9.80 -15.48 -18.02
C LEU A 136 -11.12 -16.18 -17.67
N PRO A 137 -11.11 -17.50 -17.43
CA PRO A 137 -12.27 -18.24 -16.91
C PRO A 137 -12.74 -17.63 -15.58
N ARG A 138 -14.05 -17.45 -15.42
CA ARG A 138 -14.65 -16.88 -14.22
C ARG A 138 -15.74 -17.79 -13.69
N SER A 139 -15.97 -17.71 -12.39
CA SER A 139 -17.15 -18.30 -11.77
C SER A 139 -18.42 -17.76 -12.44
N SER A 140 -19.27 -18.66 -12.91
CA SER A 140 -20.59 -18.34 -13.47
C SER A 140 -21.56 -17.74 -12.44
N VAL A 141 -21.26 -17.86 -11.14
CA VAL A 141 -22.13 -17.40 -10.05
C VAL A 141 -21.86 -15.94 -9.73
N HIS A 142 -20.63 -15.59 -9.36
CA HIS A 142 -20.28 -14.25 -8.88
C HIS A 142 -19.28 -13.51 -9.78
N GLY A 143 -18.80 -14.13 -10.86
CA GLY A 143 -17.79 -13.54 -11.74
C GLY A 143 -16.37 -13.53 -11.15
N GLY A 144 -16.15 -14.24 -10.03
CA GLY A 144 -14.84 -14.34 -9.38
C GLY A 144 -13.82 -15.13 -10.18
N LEU A 145 -12.54 -14.86 -9.94
CA LEU A 145 -11.39 -15.57 -10.51
C LEU A 145 -10.82 -16.59 -9.52
N GLY A 146 -10.24 -17.65 -10.05
CA GLY A 146 -9.37 -18.54 -9.29
C GLY A 146 -8.08 -17.85 -8.85
N GLU A 147 -7.34 -18.45 -7.91
CA GLU A 147 -6.10 -17.88 -7.38
C GLU A 147 -5.04 -17.74 -8.49
N THR A 148 -4.89 -18.78 -9.30
CA THR A 148 -3.93 -18.81 -10.41
C THR A 148 -4.25 -17.76 -11.47
N ASP A 149 -5.52 -17.61 -11.82
CA ASP A 149 -5.96 -16.64 -12.82
C ASP A 149 -5.93 -15.20 -12.29
N MET A 150 -6.17 -14.99 -10.99
CA MET A 150 -5.95 -13.70 -10.33
C MET A 150 -4.49 -13.26 -10.45
N LEU A 151 -3.52 -14.16 -10.26
CA LEU A 151 -2.10 -13.83 -10.44
C LEU A 151 -1.77 -13.42 -11.88
N LYS A 152 -2.34 -14.11 -12.89
CA LYS A 152 -2.17 -13.72 -14.30
C LYS A 152 -2.74 -12.33 -14.56
N LEU A 153 -3.91 -12.03 -14.01
CA LEU A 153 -4.52 -10.70 -14.11
C LEU A 153 -3.63 -9.63 -13.48
N LEU A 154 -3.15 -9.85 -12.25
CA LEU A 154 -2.27 -8.90 -11.56
C LEU A 154 -0.97 -8.66 -12.32
N GLU A 155 -0.42 -9.69 -12.98
CA GLU A 155 0.75 -9.55 -13.84
C GLU A 155 0.47 -8.67 -15.08
N THR A 156 -0.75 -8.69 -15.63
CA THR A 156 -1.12 -7.76 -16.71
C THR A 156 -1.10 -6.31 -16.25
N TYR A 157 -1.63 -6.02 -15.06
CA TYR A 157 -1.60 -4.67 -14.50
C TYR A 157 -0.20 -4.24 -14.14
N ARG A 158 0.62 -5.14 -13.59
CA ARG A 158 2.02 -4.88 -13.28
C ARG A 158 2.79 -4.43 -14.53
N LYS A 159 2.55 -5.04 -15.70
CA LYS A 159 3.20 -4.67 -16.96
C LYS A 159 2.85 -3.27 -17.46
N GLN A 160 1.75 -2.69 -16.98
CA GLN A 160 1.34 -1.31 -17.30
C GLN A 160 2.07 -0.28 -16.42
N ILE A 161 2.67 -0.70 -15.31
CA ILE A 161 3.43 0.18 -14.42
C ILE A 161 4.83 0.35 -15.00
N ASP A 162 5.11 1.53 -15.53
CA ASP A 162 6.44 1.88 -16.02
C ASP A 162 7.40 2.08 -14.84
N ILE A 163 8.30 1.11 -14.66
CA ILE A 163 9.41 1.15 -13.71
C ILE A 163 10.75 1.37 -14.40
N SER A 164 10.74 1.82 -15.66
CA SER A 164 11.97 2.08 -16.41
C SER A 164 12.67 3.32 -15.86
N GLY A 165 13.83 3.10 -15.23
CA GLY A 165 14.71 4.17 -14.75
C GLY A 165 14.91 4.19 -13.24
N LYS A 166 15.77 5.11 -12.80
CA LYS A 166 16.05 5.34 -11.38
C LYS A 166 15.33 6.61 -10.96
N SER A 167 14.43 6.52 -9.98
CA SER A 167 13.75 7.69 -9.44
C SER A 167 14.68 8.44 -8.48
N TYR A 168 14.99 9.68 -8.82
CA TYR A 168 15.72 10.64 -7.97
C TYR A 168 14.87 11.85 -7.58
N LEU A 169 13.53 11.70 -7.61
CA LEU A 169 12.60 12.75 -7.19
C LEU A 169 12.83 13.14 -5.72
N GLY A 170 13.25 12.17 -4.89
CA GLY A 170 13.41 12.36 -3.45
C GLY A 170 12.05 12.60 -2.81
N THR A 171 11.85 13.80 -2.25
CA THR A 171 10.56 14.19 -1.65
C THR A 171 10.09 13.26 -0.52
N GLY A 172 11.02 12.63 0.20
CA GLY A 172 10.74 11.80 1.39
C GLY A 172 10.75 10.31 1.09
N TYR A 173 10.78 9.93 -0.20
CA TYR A 173 10.87 8.56 -0.64
C TYR A 173 12.18 8.36 -1.40
N TYR A 174 13.02 7.47 -0.91
CA TYR A 174 14.34 7.19 -1.46
C TYR A 174 14.46 5.69 -1.71
N PRO A 175 14.84 5.25 -2.93
CA PRO A 175 15.07 3.84 -3.18
C PRO A 175 16.12 3.27 -2.22
N THR A 176 15.83 2.11 -1.64
CA THR A 176 16.74 1.40 -0.72
C THR A 176 16.88 -0.06 -1.13
N ILE A 177 18.03 -0.65 -0.83
CA ILE A 177 18.25 -2.09 -1.01
C ILE A 177 17.72 -2.77 0.25
N VAL A 178 16.57 -3.43 0.13
CA VAL A 178 16.07 -4.30 1.19
C VAL A 178 16.95 -5.56 1.23
N PRO A 179 17.67 -5.86 2.33
CA PRO A 179 18.50 -7.04 2.41
C PRO A 179 17.69 -8.31 2.10
N PRO A 180 18.13 -9.20 1.19
CA PRO A 180 17.35 -10.38 0.81
C PRO A 180 16.95 -11.28 1.99
N VAL A 181 17.79 -11.33 3.02
CA VAL A 181 17.49 -12.07 4.26
C VAL A 181 16.29 -11.50 5.02
N ILE A 182 16.10 -10.18 5.02
CA ILE A 182 14.95 -9.50 5.64
C ILE A 182 13.71 -9.69 4.76
N LEU A 183 13.86 -9.51 3.44
CA LEU A 183 12.77 -9.72 2.49
C LEU A 183 12.17 -11.12 2.65
N ARG A 184 13.02 -12.16 2.62
CA ARG A 184 12.56 -13.54 2.64
C ARG A 184 12.04 -14.00 4.01
N ASN A 185 12.74 -13.66 5.08
CA ASN A 185 12.45 -14.25 6.40
C ASN A 185 11.53 -13.41 7.28
N ILE A 186 11.26 -12.15 6.91
CA ILE A 186 10.36 -11.24 7.64
C ILE A 186 9.19 -10.85 6.75
N LEU A 187 9.43 -10.16 5.62
CA LEU A 187 8.34 -9.59 4.81
C LEU A 187 7.51 -10.66 4.08
N GLU A 188 8.15 -11.73 3.59
CA GLU A 188 7.48 -12.86 2.93
C GLU A 188 7.09 -13.99 3.89
N ASN A 189 7.32 -13.85 5.20
CA ASN A 189 7.09 -14.90 6.18
C ASN A 189 5.81 -14.64 7.01
N PRO A 190 4.76 -15.48 6.90
CA PRO A 190 3.50 -15.29 7.63
C PRO A 190 3.66 -15.28 9.14
N ALA A 191 4.69 -15.92 9.69
CA ALA A 191 4.94 -15.89 11.14
C ALA A 191 5.19 -14.47 11.68
N TRP A 192 5.63 -13.54 10.83
CA TRP A 192 5.90 -12.14 11.20
C TRP A 192 4.73 -11.18 10.93
N TYR A 193 3.95 -11.39 9.87
CA TYR A 193 2.91 -10.44 9.46
C TYR A 193 1.46 -10.85 9.77
N THR A 194 1.22 -12.08 10.21
CA THR A 194 -0.16 -12.54 10.52
C THR A 194 -0.59 -12.22 11.96
N SER A 195 0.35 -12.12 12.90
CA SER A 195 0.04 -11.75 14.27
C SER A 195 -0.32 -10.26 14.38
N TYR A 196 -1.31 -9.93 15.21
CA TYR A 196 -1.72 -8.56 15.45
C TYR A 196 -0.94 -7.91 16.61
N THR A 197 -1.45 -6.79 17.13
CA THR A 197 -0.87 -6.04 18.25
C THR A 197 -0.50 -6.95 19.44
N PRO A 198 0.68 -6.76 20.05
CA PRO A 198 1.14 -7.52 21.22
C PRO A 198 0.39 -7.21 22.52
N TYR A 199 -0.92 -7.51 22.57
CA TYR A 199 -1.71 -7.43 23.80
C TYR A 199 -1.30 -8.47 24.85
N GLN A 200 -0.77 -9.61 24.40
CA GLN A 200 -0.28 -10.71 25.25
C GLN A 200 1.25 -10.75 25.17
N PRO A 201 1.98 -10.04 26.04
CA PRO A 201 3.42 -9.85 25.90
C PRO A 201 4.23 -11.15 25.98
N GLU A 202 3.80 -12.13 26.77
CA GLU A 202 4.50 -13.40 27.03
C GLU A 202 4.70 -14.22 25.74
N ILE A 203 3.70 -14.21 24.85
CA ILE A 203 3.72 -14.90 23.56
C ILE A 203 4.16 -13.99 22.40
N SER A 204 4.65 -12.78 22.71
CA SER A 204 4.97 -11.74 21.72
C SER A 204 6.39 -11.19 21.84
N GLN A 205 7.24 -11.80 22.65
CA GLN A 205 8.56 -11.26 23.00
C GLN A 205 9.43 -10.98 21.77
N GLY A 206 9.43 -11.85 20.76
CA GLY A 206 10.26 -11.64 19.55
C GLY A 206 9.94 -10.35 18.80
N ARG A 207 8.66 -9.99 18.63
CA ARG A 207 8.29 -8.71 17.98
C ARG A 207 8.49 -7.52 18.92
N LEU A 208 8.25 -7.68 20.22
CA LEU A 208 8.47 -6.61 21.20
C LEU A 208 9.95 -6.22 21.29
N GLU A 209 10.86 -7.20 21.25
CA GLU A 209 12.29 -6.96 21.19
C GLU A 209 12.69 -6.21 19.91
N SER A 210 12.16 -6.61 18.75
CA SER A 210 12.38 -5.90 17.49
C SER A 210 11.88 -4.45 17.53
N LEU A 211 10.72 -4.19 18.15
CA LEU A 211 10.20 -2.84 18.36
C LEU A 211 11.07 -2.03 19.33
N LEU A 212 11.60 -2.65 20.38
CA LEU A 212 12.55 -2.01 21.28
C LEU A 212 13.84 -1.62 20.53
N ASN A 213 14.35 -2.48 19.65
CA ASN A 213 15.49 -2.18 18.79
C ASN A 213 15.20 -0.98 17.87
N PHE A 214 13.98 -0.88 17.31
CA PHE A 214 13.55 0.28 16.54
C PHE A 214 13.55 1.57 17.38
N GLN A 215 13.05 1.51 18.61
CA GLN A 215 13.04 2.65 19.53
C GLN A 215 14.45 3.11 19.88
N THR A 216 15.32 2.17 20.26
CA THR A 216 16.74 2.44 20.57
C THR A 216 17.46 3.05 19.38
N LEU A 217 17.32 2.45 18.19
CA LEU A 217 17.88 2.99 16.95
C LEU A 217 17.42 4.43 16.68
N THR A 218 16.12 4.70 16.87
CA THR A 218 15.55 6.03 16.65
C THR A 218 16.06 7.04 17.69
N ALA A 219 16.13 6.65 18.97
CA ALA A 219 16.67 7.47 20.04
C ALA A 219 18.15 7.81 19.78
N ASP A 220 18.98 6.82 19.44
CA ASP A 220 20.40 6.99 19.14
C ASP A 220 20.64 7.90 17.92
N LEU A 221 19.86 7.72 16.84
CA LEU A 221 20.00 8.52 15.62
C LEU A 221 19.52 9.97 15.79
N THR A 222 18.52 10.19 16.65
CA THR A 222 17.96 11.53 16.90
C THR A 222 18.64 12.25 18.06
N GLY A 223 19.32 11.53 18.95
CA GLY A 223 19.86 12.04 20.20
C GLY A 223 18.77 12.42 21.22
N LEU A 224 17.53 11.93 21.03
CA LEU A 224 16.42 12.18 21.94
C LEU A 224 16.28 11.03 22.96
N PRO A 225 15.80 11.30 24.18
CA PRO A 225 15.78 10.32 25.26
C PRO A 225 14.77 9.17 25.07
N PHE A 226 13.76 9.35 24.23
CA PHE A 226 12.74 8.33 23.98
C PHE A 226 12.20 8.40 22.55
N ALA A 227 11.77 7.25 22.04
CA ALA A 227 11.07 7.10 20.77
C ALA A 227 9.89 6.14 20.93
N ASN A 228 8.85 6.31 20.12
CA ASN A 228 7.72 5.38 20.07
C ASN A 228 7.99 4.23 19.09
N ALA A 229 7.09 3.25 19.07
CA ALA A 229 7.17 2.06 18.22
C ALA A 229 6.60 2.29 16.80
N SER A 230 6.93 3.43 16.18
CA SER A 230 6.46 3.94 14.87
C SER A 230 5.15 4.74 14.86
N VAL A 231 4.92 5.40 13.71
CA VAL A 231 3.71 6.15 13.32
C VAL A 231 3.47 5.91 11.83
N LEU A 232 2.32 6.34 11.30
CA LEU A 232 1.87 6.02 9.94
C LEU A 232 2.84 6.48 8.85
N ASP A 233 3.19 7.77 8.86
CA ASP A 233 4.12 8.37 7.91
C ASP A 233 4.76 9.64 8.49
N GLU A 234 5.68 10.24 7.75
CA GLU A 234 6.36 11.48 8.15
C GLU A 234 5.39 12.66 8.34
N ALA A 235 4.40 12.79 7.44
CA ALA A 235 3.52 13.95 7.39
C ALA A 235 2.59 13.99 8.60
N THR A 236 2.02 12.83 8.94
CA THR A 236 1.22 12.60 10.15
C THR A 236 2.08 12.71 11.40
N ALA A 237 3.33 12.20 11.40
CA ALA A 237 4.26 12.42 12.52
C ALA A 237 4.49 13.90 12.83
N ALA A 238 4.68 14.72 11.79
CA ALA A 238 4.87 16.16 11.94
C ALA A 238 3.60 16.86 12.47
N ALA A 239 2.42 16.40 12.04
CA ALA A 239 1.16 16.88 12.57
C ALA A 239 0.92 16.46 14.03
N GLU A 240 1.25 15.22 14.41
CA GLU A 240 1.18 14.76 15.80
C GLU A 240 2.15 15.54 16.69
N ALA A 241 3.36 15.83 16.21
CA ALA A 241 4.29 16.68 16.93
C ALA A 241 3.75 18.11 17.13
N MET A 242 3.05 18.66 16.14
CA MET A 242 2.33 19.95 16.28
C MET A 242 1.23 19.86 17.34
N THR A 243 0.41 18.81 17.31
CA THR A 243 -0.67 18.60 18.29
C THR A 243 -0.13 18.37 19.70
N MET A 244 0.93 17.57 19.85
CA MET A 244 1.62 17.35 21.12
C MET A 244 2.19 18.66 21.67
N SER A 245 2.78 19.50 20.80
CA SER A 245 3.27 20.82 21.18
C SER A 245 2.15 21.70 21.73
N LEU A 246 0.95 21.65 21.14
CA LEU A 246 -0.23 22.34 21.66
C LEU A 246 -0.69 21.74 23.00
N ALA A 247 -0.73 20.42 23.13
CA ALA A 247 -1.22 19.72 24.32
C ALA A 247 -0.36 19.95 25.57
N THR A 248 0.94 20.20 25.40
CA THR A 248 1.85 20.53 26.52
C THR A 248 1.67 21.95 27.07
N LEU A 249 0.95 22.83 26.38
CA LEU A 249 0.68 24.19 26.86
C LEU A 249 -0.39 24.21 27.96
N PRO A 250 -0.37 25.20 28.87
CA PRO A 250 -1.47 25.38 29.83
C PRO A 250 -2.82 25.56 29.14
N MET A 251 -3.89 25.05 29.73
CA MET A 251 -5.26 25.10 29.18
C MET A 251 -5.70 26.50 28.73
N ALA A 252 -5.30 27.55 29.46
CA ALA A 252 -5.61 28.94 29.10
C ALA A 252 -5.02 29.34 27.73
N LYS A 253 -3.83 28.84 27.38
CA LYS A 253 -3.20 29.07 26.07
C LYS A 253 -3.81 28.19 24.98
N GLN A 254 -4.20 26.96 25.30
CA GLN A 254 -4.85 26.05 24.35
C GLN A 254 -6.20 26.60 23.84
N LYS A 255 -6.96 27.27 24.72
CA LYS A 255 -8.26 27.87 24.41
C LYS A 255 -8.17 29.26 23.77
N LYS A 256 -6.98 29.87 23.72
CA LYS A 256 -6.80 31.20 23.14
C LYS A 256 -7.12 31.17 21.63
N PRO A 257 -7.90 32.12 21.09
CA PRO A 257 -8.07 32.26 19.65
C PRO A 257 -6.78 32.79 18.99
N GLY A 258 -6.56 32.44 17.73
CA GLY A 258 -5.40 32.94 16.96
C GLY A 258 -4.08 32.23 17.26
N LYS A 259 -4.12 30.95 17.69
CA LYS A 259 -2.94 30.09 17.86
C LYS A 259 -2.17 30.00 16.55
N ALA A 260 -0.86 30.24 16.55
CA ALA A 260 -0.03 30.12 15.36
C ALA A 260 1.07 29.07 15.53
N TYR A 261 1.30 28.29 14.47
CA TYR A 261 2.37 27.32 14.38
C TYR A 261 3.19 27.58 13.12
N VAL A 262 4.51 27.77 13.29
CA VAL A 262 5.40 28.13 12.18
C VAL A 262 6.06 26.89 11.59
N VAL A 263 6.01 26.76 10.27
CA VAL A 263 6.65 25.66 9.52
C VAL A 263 7.59 26.23 8.46
N SER A 264 8.75 25.58 8.32
CA SER A 264 9.68 25.90 7.24
C SER A 264 9.05 25.65 5.88
N HIS A 265 9.14 26.62 4.97
CA HIS A 265 8.79 26.43 3.55
C HIS A 265 9.64 25.34 2.84
N LEU A 266 10.66 24.80 3.51
CA LEU A 266 11.54 23.76 2.99
C LEU A 266 11.21 22.36 3.51
N CYS A 267 10.12 22.24 4.28
CA CYS A 267 9.49 20.95 4.50
C CYS A 267 8.91 20.40 3.18
N HIS A 268 8.58 19.12 3.15
CA HIS A 268 8.01 18.54 1.95
C HIS A 268 6.58 19.05 1.74
N PRO A 269 6.15 19.24 0.48
CA PRO A 269 4.84 19.80 0.18
C PRO A 269 3.70 18.96 0.77
N GLN A 270 3.80 17.62 0.73
CA GLN A 270 2.82 16.74 1.35
C GLN A 270 2.79 16.86 2.88
N THR A 271 3.94 17.08 3.52
CA THR A 271 4.03 17.27 4.97
C THR A 271 3.32 18.57 5.37
N ILE A 272 3.56 19.66 4.63
CA ILE A 272 2.88 20.95 4.85
C ILE A 272 1.37 20.79 4.64
N ALA A 273 0.93 20.13 3.57
CA ALA A 273 -0.49 19.93 3.28
C ALA A 273 -1.22 19.16 4.41
N VAL A 274 -0.64 18.05 4.88
CA VAL A 274 -1.22 17.28 5.99
C VAL A 274 -1.24 18.10 7.30
N MET A 275 -0.17 18.85 7.58
CA MET A 275 -0.15 19.75 8.73
C MET A 275 -1.23 20.84 8.63
N GLN A 276 -1.48 21.40 7.44
CA GLN A 276 -2.53 22.40 7.23
C GLN A 276 -3.92 21.83 7.53
N SER A 277 -4.25 20.67 6.96
CA SER A 277 -5.54 20.00 7.20
C SER A 277 -5.73 19.63 8.68
N ARG A 278 -4.67 19.21 9.38
CA ARG A 278 -4.72 18.91 10.81
C ARG A 278 -4.83 20.17 11.66
N ALA A 279 -4.14 21.24 11.28
CA ALA A 279 -4.18 22.53 11.97
C ALA A 279 -5.57 23.16 11.96
N GLU A 280 -6.30 23.04 10.85
CA GLU A 280 -7.68 23.52 10.69
C GLU A 280 -8.61 22.95 11.78
N GLY A 281 -8.56 21.63 12.03
CA GLY A 281 -9.38 20.98 13.05
C GLY A 281 -9.13 21.47 14.48
N PHE A 282 -7.95 22.03 14.77
CA PHE A 282 -7.59 22.58 16.09
C PHE A 282 -7.64 24.12 16.15
N GLY A 283 -8.07 24.78 15.08
CA GLY A 283 -8.06 26.24 14.95
C GLY A 283 -6.66 26.83 15.07
N ILE A 284 -5.65 26.14 14.53
CA ILE A 284 -4.27 26.58 14.49
C ILE A 284 -4.01 27.26 13.14
N ASN A 285 -3.49 28.47 13.15
CA ASN A 285 -2.99 29.16 11.98
C ASN A 285 -1.59 28.63 11.63
N LEU A 286 -1.49 27.83 10.56
CA LEU A 286 -0.21 27.30 10.09
C LEU A 286 0.52 28.34 9.21
N VAL A 287 1.59 28.92 9.73
CA VAL A 287 2.36 29.95 9.03
C VAL A 287 3.58 29.31 8.38
N VAL A 288 3.61 29.28 7.05
CA VAL A 288 4.71 28.71 6.27
C VAL A 288 5.66 29.81 5.81
N GLY A 289 6.97 29.67 6.05
CA GLY A 289 7.94 30.66 5.59
C GLY A 289 9.41 30.33 5.87
N ASP A 290 10.32 31.27 5.62
CA ASP A 290 11.72 31.11 6.01
C ASP A 290 11.92 31.49 7.47
N ILE A 291 12.25 30.48 8.28
CA ILE A 291 12.46 30.62 9.71
C ILE A 291 13.78 31.35 10.01
N MET A 292 14.78 31.23 9.13
CA MET A 292 16.12 31.75 9.40
C MET A 292 16.34 33.17 8.87
N ALA A 293 15.44 33.68 8.03
CA ALA A 293 15.58 35.00 7.43
C ALA A 293 15.50 36.10 8.51
N ASN A 294 16.30 37.15 8.32
CA ASN A 294 16.27 38.39 9.11
C ASN A 294 16.29 38.18 10.64
N ASP A 295 17.18 37.30 11.13
CA ASP A 295 17.29 36.95 12.57
C ASP A 295 15.94 36.50 13.17
N PHE A 296 15.32 35.49 12.56
CA PHE A 296 14.06 34.88 13.02
C PHE A 296 12.86 35.83 13.02
N GLU A 297 12.82 36.80 12.11
CA GLU A 297 11.76 37.82 12.05
C GLU A 297 10.35 37.21 12.01
N LEU A 298 10.14 36.15 11.22
CA LEU A 298 8.84 35.49 11.10
C LEU A 298 8.37 34.88 12.42
N VAL A 299 9.29 34.33 13.20
CA VAL A 299 9.03 33.77 14.53
C VAL A 299 8.73 34.91 15.51
N LYS A 300 9.53 35.99 15.47
CA LYS A 300 9.36 37.16 16.35
C LYS A 300 8.04 37.90 16.10
N LYS A 301 7.60 38.03 14.84
CA LYS A 301 6.33 38.68 14.44
C LYS A 301 5.09 38.02 15.03
N GLN A 302 5.15 36.72 15.30
CA GLN A 302 4.02 35.99 15.88
C GLN A 302 3.85 36.26 17.39
N GLY A 303 4.86 36.83 18.06
CA GLY A 303 4.76 37.34 19.43
C GLY A 303 4.25 36.30 20.44
N ASP A 304 3.15 36.62 21.13
CA ASP A 304 2.51 35.75 22.15
C ASP A 304 1.54 34.71 21.55
N ASN A 305 1.28 34.80 20.23
CA ASN A 305 0.43 33.88 19.49
C ASN A 305 1.24 32.74 18.86
N LEU A 306 2.56 32.92 18.76
CA LEU A 306 3.44 31.82 18.45
C LEU A 306 3.37 30.80 19.57
N HIS A 307 3.34 29.53 19.20
CA HIS A 307 3.46 28.43 20.12
C HIS A 307 4.68 27.55 19.83
N TRP A 308 5.08 27.44 18.56
CA TRP A 308 6.14 26.53 18.14
C TRP A 308 6.67 26.78 16.73
N CYS A 309 7.84 26.19 16.41
CA CYS A 309 8.45 26.19 15.09
C CYS A 309 8.99 24.81 14.66
N SER A 310 8.69 24.38 13.42
CA SER A 310 9.15 23.11 12.83
C SER A 310 10.05 23.31 11.60
N ARG A 311 11.08 22.47 11.44
CA ARG A 311 12.02 22.53 10.31
C ARG A 311 12.49 21.15 9.81
N ALA A 312 12.71 21.06 8.49
CA ALA A 312 13.39 19.96 7.81
C ALA A 312 14.92 20.08 7.76
N ILE A 313 15.61 18.98 8.07
CA ILE A 313 17.06 18.77 7.87
C ILE A 313 17.30 17.38 7.27
N PRO A 314 18.06 17.26 6.17
CA PRO A 314 18.28 18.28 5.14
C PRO A 314 16.96 18.88 4.65
N ARG A 315 17.06 20.10 4.14
CA ARG A 315 15.93 20.82 3.52
C ARG A 315 15.43 20.03 2.30
N TYR A 316 14.20 20.26 1.84
CA TYR A 316 13.65 19.66 0.61
C TYR A 316 14.62 19.72 -0.59
N ARG A 317 15.41 20.79 -0.69
CA ARG A 317 16.42 21.00 -1.74
C ARG A 317 17.80 20.39 -1.45
N GLY A 318 17.95 19.54 -0.43
CA GLY A 318 19.20 18.84 -0.10
C GLY A 318 20.23 19.62 0.74
N TRP A 319 19.98 20.90 1.04
CA TRP A 319 20.93 21.74 1.78
C TRP A 319 20.93 21.42 3.28
N CYS A 320 22.11 21.13 3.82
CA CYS A 320 22.39 21.09 5.26
C CYS A 320 22.88 22.46 5.71
N VAL A 321 22.20 23.08 6.66
CA VAL A 321 22.63 24.35 7.26
C VAL A 321 22.70 24.13 8.76
N ARG A 322 23.87 24.41 9.35
CA ARG A 322 24.10 24.35 10.79
C ARG A 322 23.12 25.28 11.49
N PHE A 323 22.51 24.82 12.58
CA PHE A 323 21.68 25.66 13.43
C PHE A 323 22.49 26.07 14.65
N PRO A 324 23.15 27.25 14.66
CA PRO A 324 23.97 27.69 15.79
C PRO A 324 23.15 28.24 16.97
N GLY A 325 21.87 27.87 17.10
CA GLY A 325 20.89 28.62 17.88
C GLY A 325 20.20 27.90 19.05
N SER A 326 20.37 26.58 19.24
CA SER A 326 19.71 25.90 20.37
C SER A 326 20.23 26.33 21.74
N GLU A 327 21.42 26.95 21.80
CA GLU A 327 22.04 27.48 23.02
C GLU A 327 21.80 28.97 23.28
N ARG A 328 21.33 29.75 22.28
CA ARG A 328 20.86 31.11 22.58
C ARG A 328 19.49 30.99 23.22
N GLN A 329 19.49 30.95 24.55
CA GLN A 329 18.31 31.06 25.39
C GLN A 329 17.45 32.23 24.90
N HIS A 330 16.44 31.93 24.08
CA HIS A 330 15.36 32.86 23.86
C HIS A 330 14.57 32.93 25.17
N PRO A 331 14.26 34.13 25.70
CA PRO A 331 13.56 34.28 26.99
C PRO A 331 12.12 33.72 26.99
N ARG A 332 11.67 33.14 25.87
CA ARG A 332 10.37 32.52 25.67
C ARG A 332 10.63 31.04 25.37
N ARG A 333 10.13 30.13 26.22
CA ARG A 333 10.23 28.66 26.08
C ARG A 333 9.47 28.19 24.83
N TRP A 334 10.09 28.35 23.67
CA TRP A 334 9.69 27.68 22.45
C TRP A 334 10.23 26.27 22.47
N TRP A 335 9.58 25.37 21.75
CA TRP A 335 10.31 24.21 21.35
C TRP A 335 10.36 23.98 19.85
N HIS A 336 11.29 23.11 19.49
CA HIS A 336 11.81 22.96 18.15
C HIS A 336 11.61 21.54 17.70
N LEU A 337 10.88 21.39 16.59
CA LEU A 337 10.78 20.11 15.92
C LEU A 337 11.80 20.05 14.80
N GLN A 338 12.68 19.06 14.86
CA GLN A 338 13.67 18.79 13.84
C GLN A 338 13.36 17.49 13.13
N ARG A 339 13.30 17.55 11.81
CA ARG A 339 13.27 16.39 10.93
C ARG A 339 14.70 16.11 10.45
N CYS A 340 15.12 14.86 10.43
CA CYS A 340 16.50 14.44 10.12
C CYS A 340 16.53 13.37 9.00
N TYR A 341 17.33 13.58 7.95
CA TYR A 341 17.85 12.52 7.07
C TYR A 341 19.37 12.50 7.12
N ARG A 342 19.94 11.30 7.05
CA ARG A 342 21.38 11.13 6.86
C ARG A 342 21.68 11.09 5.36
N SER A 343 22.41 12.08 4.85
CA SER A 343 23.07 11.98 3.54
C SER A 343 24.37 11.20 3.70
N PRO A 344 24.73 10.29 2.77
CA PRO A 344 26.09 9.78 2.69
C PRO A 344 27.06 10.96 2.50
N ARG A 345 28.15 11.02 3.28
CA ARG A 345 29.24 11.95 2.98
C ARG A 345 29.92 11.44 1.70
N ILE A 346 29.88 12.25 0.65
CA ILE A 346 30.82 12.11 -0.46
C ILE A 346 31.97 13.03 -0.09
N ASP A 347 33.04 12.46 0.48
CA ASP A 347 34.27 13.22 0.69
C ASP A 347 34.85 13.57 -0.70
N PRO A 348 35.26 14.83 -0.93
CA PRO A 348 35.90 15.20 -2.18
C PRO A 348 37.20 14.40 -2.34
N PRO A 349 37.58 14.01 -3.57
CA PRO A 349 38.82 13.29 -3.80
C PRO A 349 39.98 14.16 -3.30
N GLN A 350 40.75 13.64 -2.34
CA GLN A 350 42.00 14.27 -1.95
C GLN A 350 42.91 14.30 -3.18
N GLY A 351 43.11 15.49 -3.73
CA GLY A 351 44.09 15.71 -4.79
C GLY A 351 45.47 15.35 -4.25
N SER A 352 46.09 14.32 -4.84
CA SER A 352 47.52 14.07 -4.71
C SER A 352 48.27 15.24 -5.35
N ARG A 353 49.13 15.89 -4.55
CA ARG A 353 50.16 16.81 -5.05
C ARG A 353 51.22 16.05 -5.85
#